data_AF-A0AAV4I0I5-F1
#
_entry.id   AF-A0AAV4I0I5-F1
#
_cell.length_a   1.000
_cell.length_b   1.000
_cell.length_c   1.000
_cell.angle_alpha   90.00
_cell.angle_beta   90.00
_cell.angle_gamma   90.00
#
_symmetry.space_group_name_H-M   'P 1'
#
loop_
_entity.id
_entity.type
_entity.pdbx_description
1 polymer ?
#
loop_
_entity_poly.entity_id
_entity_poly.type
_entity_poly.pdbx_seq_one_letter_code
_entity_poly.pdbx_strand_id
1 'polypeptide(L)'
;MLIADYLSRANPEDGKTIELESTIYTVNATYNRIEEIKSETKKDAELGPLLKQIIHGWPENSNQVKKGLRKYWSIKDCLSVEDGLILRGPAIMIPKSMKE
;
A
#
# COMPACT_ATOMS: atom_id res chain seq x y z
N MET A 1 -52.88 23.75 -2.89
CA MET A 1 -52.37 22.46 -2.36
C MET A 1 -51.89 21.65 -3.55
N LEU A 2 -50.60 21.80 -3.90
CA LEU A 2 -50.00 21.26 -5.12
C LEU A 2 -48.57 20.84 -4.79
N ILE A 3 -48.44 19.71 -4.09
CA ILE A 3 -47.16 19.03 -3.85
C ILE A 3 -47.45 17.53 -3.76
N ALA A 4 -47.75 16.88 -4.88
CA ALA A 4 -47.86 15.42 -4.90
C ALA A 4 -47.48 14.76 -6.24
N ASP A 5 -47.13 15.51 -7.28
CA ASP A 5 -46.94 14.94 -8.62
C ASP A 5 -45.61 15.37 -9.26
N TYR A 6 -44.47 15.09 -8.61
CA TYR A 6 -43.17 15.23 -9.30
C TYR A 6 -42.07 14.24 -8.88
N LEU A 7 -42.36 13.29 -7.97
CA LEU A 7 -41.35 12.31 -7.53
C LEU A 7 -41.37 10.99 -8.32
N SER A 8 -42.26 10.80 -9.29
CA SER A 8 -42.36 9.54 -10.05
C SER A 8 -41.75 9.60 -11.47
N ARG A 9 -41.15 10.73 -11.86
CA ARG A 9 -40.55 10.93 -13.21
C ARG A 9 -39.13 11.50 -13.22
N ALA A 10 -38.43 11.53 -12.08
CA ALA A 10 -36.99 11.73 -12.12
C ALA A 10 -36.34 10.41 -12.54
N ASN A 11 -35.90 10.37 -13.79
CA ASN A 11 -35.01 9.35 -14.35
C ASN A 11 -33.90 9.03 -13.32
N PRO A 12 -33.57 7.77 -12.98
CA PRO A 12 -32.32 7.51 -12.31
C PRO A 12 -31.24 7.90 -13.31
N GLU A 13 -30.70 9.10 -13.17
CA GLU A 13 -29.52 9.51 -13.91
C GLU A 13 -28.45 8.48 -13.56
N ASP A 14 -28.00 7.84 -14.64
CA ASP A 14 -27.19 6.64 -14.67
C ASP A 14 -26.10 6.69 -13.61
N GLY A 15 -25.92 5.54 -12.95
CA GLY A 15 -25.14 5.32 -11.74
C GLY A 15 -24.08 6.39 -11.50
N LYS A 16 -24.21 7.06 -10.36
CA LYS A 16 -23.15 7.86 -9.74
C LYS A 16 -21.90 7.00 -9.71
N THR A 17 -21.12 7.07 -10.79
CA THR A 17 -19.78 6.53 -10.85
C THR A 17 -19.10 7.41 -9.84
N ILE A 18 -18.87 6.84 -8.67
CA ILE A 18 -17.93 7.39 -7.73
C ILE A 18 -16.65 7.35 -8.55
N GLU A 19 -16.33 8.44 -9.24
CA GLU A 19 -14.99 8.68 -9.72
C GLU A 19 -14.19 8.74 -8.43
N LEU A 20 -13.76 7.55 -7.99
CA LEU A 20 -12.64 7.43 -7.09
C LEU A 20 -11.54 8.15 -7.85
N GLU A 21 -11.35 9.42 -7.50
CA GLU A 21 -10.06 10.09 -7.63
C GLU A 21 -9.10 9.35 -6.68
N SER A 22 -8.93 8.05 -6.94
CA SER A 22 -7.71 7.35 -6.70
C SER A 22 -6.71 8.14 -7.51
N THR A 23 -6.07 9.10 -6.84
CA THR A 23 -4.71 9.46 -7.21
C THR A 23 -3.94 8.16 -7.08
N ILE A 24 -3.99 7.35 -8.15
CA ILE A 24 -3.08 6.24 -8.33
C ILE A 24 -1.75 6.97 -8.34
N TYR A 25 -1.03 6.88 -7.23
CA TYR A 25 0.39 7.14 -7.21
C TYR A 25 0.97 6.05 -8.09
N THR A 26 0.83 6.22 -9.41
CA THR A 26 1.48 5.43 -10.44
C THR A 26 2.94 5.76 -10.23
N VAL A 27 3.55 4.99 -9.34
CA VAL A 27 4.96 4.67 -9.45
C VAL A 27 5.14 4.23 -10.90
N ASN A 28 5.60 5.17 -11.73
CA ASN A 28 6.06 4.94 -13.11
C ASN A 28 7.34 4.07 -13.08
N ALA A 29 7.28 2.99 -12.33
CA ALA A 29 8.21 1.90 -12.41
C ALA A 29 7.63 1.01 -13.50
N THR A 30 8.31 0.96 -14.65
CA THR A 30 8.07 -0.07 -15.67
C THR A 30 7.91 -1.42 -14.96
N TYR A 31 6.95 -2.25 -15.38
CA TYR A 31 6.69 -3.57 -14.77
C TYR A 31 7.97 -4.35 -14.43
N ASN A 32 8.97 -4.29 -15.32
CA ASN A 32 10.30 -4.85 -15.13
C ASN A 32 11.03 -4.32 -13.88
N ARG A 33 11.01 -3.01 -13.65
CA ARG A 33 11.57 -2.34 -12.47
C ARG A 33 10.89 -2.79 -11.18
N ILE A 34 9.58 -3.01 -11.21
CA ILE A 34 8.80 -3.52 -10.07
C ILE A 34 9.24 -4.96 -9.74
N GLU A 35 9.38 -5.82 -10.74
CA GLU A 35 9.87 -7.18 -10.57
C GLU A 35 11.30 -7.23 -10.01
N GLU A 36 12.17 -6.33 -10.49
CA GLU A 36 13.52 -6.17 -9.94
C GLU A 36 13.47 -5.73 -8.47
N ILE A 37 12.69 -4.70 -8.12
CA ILE A 37 12.51 -4.25 -6.73
C ILE A 37 12.01 -5.40 -5.85
N LYS A 38 11.06 -6.19 -6.33
CA LYS A 38 10.51 -7.36 -5.61
C LYS A 38 11.58 -8.43 -5.40
N SER A 39 12.38 -8.70 -6.42
CA SER A 39 13.47 -9.67 -6.37
C SER A 39 14.59 -9.21 -5.42
N GLU A 40 14.95 -7.94 -5.46
CA GLU A 40 15.97 -7.36 -4.56
C GLU A 40 15.47 -7.20 -3.14
N THR A 41 14.20 -6.85 -2.93
CA THR A 41 13.55 -6.83 -1.61
C THR A 41 13.61 -8.21 -0.95
N LYS A 42 13.43 -9.29 -1.73
CA LYS A 42 13.59 -10.67 -1.22
C LYS A 42 15.03 -11.04 -0.90
N LYS A 43 16.00 -10.50 -1.65
CA LYS A 43 17.44 -10.72 -1.42
C LYS A 43 17.98 -9.87 -0.27
N ASP A 44 17.35 -8.73 0.01
CA ASP A 44 17.78 -7.79 1.05
C ASP A 44 17.58 -8.40 2.45
N ALA A 45 18.65 -8.38 3.25
CA ALA A 45 18.67 -8.98 4.57
C ALA A 45 17.80 -8.25 5.61
N GLU A 46 17.39 -7.00 5.35
CA GLU A 46 16.55 -6.19 6.22
C GLU A 46 15.09 -6.14 5.72
N LEU A 47 14.88 -5.90 4.42
CA LEU A 47 13.54 -5.77 3.83
C LEU A 47 12.84 -7.13 3.67
N GLY A 48 13.55 -8.20 3.31
CA GLY A 48 12.97 -9.54 3.22
C GLY A 48 12.27 -10.00 4.52
N PRO A 49 12.92 -9.93 5.70
CA PRO A 49 12.26 -10.24 6.95
C PRO A 49 11.24 -9.18 7.38
N LEU A 50 11.39 -7.91 6.98
CA LEU A 50 10.37 -6.88 7.20
C LEU A 50 9.08 -7.22 6.47
N LEU A 51 9.17 -7.60 5.20
CA LEU A 51 8.04 -8.03 4.38
C LEU A 51 7.31 -9.21 5.01
N LYS A 52 8.05 -10.25 5.43
CA LYS A 52 7.45 -11.39 6.13
C LYS A 52 6.76 -10.96 7.42
N GLN A 53 7.34 -10.02 8.16
CA GLN A 53 6.76 -9.52 9.40
C GLN A 53 5.52 -8.67 9.18
N ILE A 54 5.46 -7.87 8.11
CA ILE A 54 4.23 -7.13 7.78
C ILE A 54 3.13 -8.11 7.36
N ILE A 55 3.45 -9.14 6.57
CA ILE A 55 2.49 -10.17 6.13
C ILE A 55 1.99 -11.03 7.30
N HIS A 56 2.87 -11.46 8.21
CA HIS A 56 2.48 -12.24 9.38
C HIS A 56 1.85 -11.39 10.49
N GLY A 57 1.95 -10.07 10.37
CA GLY A 57 1.57 -9.13 11.40
C GLY A 57 2.70 -8.82 12.40
N TRP A 58 2.52 -7.70 13.07
CA TRP A 58 3.46 -7.18 14.06
C TRP A 58 3.19 -7.81 15.44
N PRO A 59 4.21 -8.34 16.15
CA PRO A 59 4.03 -8.93 17.48
C PRO A 59 3.70 -7.83 18.51
N GLU A 60 2.89 -8.07 19.53
CA GLU A 60 2.48 -7.03 20.50
C GLU A 60 3.65 -6.28 21.17
N ASN A 61 4.81 -6.93 21.29
CA ASN A 61 5.98 -6.40 21.96
C ASN A 61 7.12 -6.07 21.00
N SER A 62 7.61 -4.82 21.05
CA SER A 62 8.78 -4.37 20.27
C SER A 62 10.08 -5.14 20.55
N ASN A 63 10.16 -5.88 21.66
CA ASN A 63 11.29 -6.75 22.01
C ASN A 63 11.27 -8.09 21.25
N GLN A 64 10.11 -8.54 20.76
CA GLN A 64 10.02 -9.74 19.91
C GLN A 64 10.42 -9.45 18.46
N VAL A 65 10.45 -8.18 18.07
CA VAL A 65 10.90 -7.73 16.77
C VAL A 65 12.42 -7.86 16.67
N LYS A 66 12.93 -8.40 15.55
CA LYS A 66 14.37 -8.48 15.31
C LYS A 66 15.02 -7.09 15.45
N LYS A 67 16.22 -7.01 16.03
CA LYS A 67 16.93 -5.74 16.28
C LYS A 67 17.00 -4.84 15.03
N GLY A 68 17.27 -5.42 13.85
CA GLY A 68 17.28 -4.69 12.58
C GLY A 68 15.91 -4.18 12.11
N LEU A 69 14.81 -4.76 12.59
CA LEU A 69 13.45 -4.37 12.24
C LEU A 69 12.83 -3.37 13.23
N ARG A 70 13.43 -3.21 14.41
CA ARG A 70 12.90 -2.35 15.47
C ARG A 70 12.77 -0.88 15.05
N LYS A 71 13.61 -0.41 14.12
CA LYS A 71 13.50 0.92 13.50
C LYS A 71 12.20 1.12 12.71
N TYR A 72 11.62 0.04 12.19
CA TYR A 72 10.35 0.05 11.45
C TYR A 72 9.13 -0.07 12.37
N TRP A 73 9.32 -0.49 13.63
CA TRP A 73 8.24 -0.64 14.62
C TRP A 73 7.47 0.67 14.84
N SER A 74 8.18 1.80 14.89
CA SER A 74 7.58 3.12 15.10
C SER A 74 6.69 3.57 13.93
N ILE A 75 6.97 3.07 12.72
CA ILE A 75 6.22 3.40 11.50
C ILE A 75 5.38 2.24 10.98
N LYS A 76 5.16 1.20 11.81
CA LYS A 76 4.45 -0.03 11.41
C LYS A 76 3.06 0.23 10.84
N ASP A 77 2.39 1.27 11.34
CA ASP A 77 1.06 1.69 10.92
C ASP A 77 1.05 2.31 9.51
N CYS A 78 2.18 2.90 9.11
CA CYS A 78 2.38 3.40 7.76
C CYS A 78 2.98 2.36 6.81
N LEU A 79 3.29 1.14 7.29
CA LEU A 79 3.92 0.12 6.46
C LEU A 79 2.86 -0.84 5.92
N SER A 80 2.75 -0.89 4.60
CA SER A 80 1.85 -1.79 3.87
C SER A 80 2.65 -2.66 2.91
N VAL A 81 2.08 -3.82 2.55
CA VAL A 81 2.66 -4.68 1.52
C VAL A 81 1.66 -4.81 0.37
N GLU A 82 2.08 -4.42 -0.84
CA GLU A 82 1.31 -4.61 -2.07
C GLU A 82 2.14 -5.43 -3.06
N ASP A 83 1.59 -6.53 -3.58
CA ASP A 83 2.27 -7.43 -4.53
C ASP A 83 3.70 -7.87 -4.12
N GLY A 84 4.00 -7.88 -2.82
CA GLY A 84 5.34 -8.19 -2.31
C GLY A 84 6.34 -7.04 -2.37
N LEU A 85 5.87 -5.81 -2.57
CA LEU A 85 6.58 -4.56 -2.33
C LEU A 85 6.24 -4.02 -0.96
N ILE A 86 7.21 -3.41 -0.29
CA ILE A 86 6.97 -2.72 0.98
C ILE A 86 6.72 -1.25 0.69
N LEU A 87 5.55 -0.76 1.08
CA LEU A 87 5.19 0.65 1.00
C LEU A 87 5.26 1.29 2.37
N ARG A 88 5.71 2.54 2.38
CA ARG A 88 5.68 3.43 3.53
C ARG A 88 4.75 4.60 3.17
N GLY A 89 3.48 4.50 3.55
CA GLY A 89 2.42 5.41 3.13
C GLY A 89 2.33 5.42 1.59
N PRO A 90 2.50 6.57 0.92
CA PRO A 90 2.44 6.67 -0.55
C PRO A 90 3.75 6.29 -1.26
N ALA A 91 4.84 5.98 -0.54
CA ALA A 91 6.16 5.75 -1.13
C ALA A 91 6.57 4.26 -1.07
N ILE A 92 7.14 3.74 -2.15
CA ILE A 92 7.74 2.38 -2.15
C ILE A 92 9.12 2.42 -1.49
N MET A 93 9.40 1.44 -0.64
CA MET A 93 10.74 1.22 -0.11
C MET A 93 11.64 0.56 -1.15
N ILE A 94 12.62 1.32 -1.63
CA ILE A 94 13.63 0.82 -2.56
C ILE A 94 14.75 0.10 -1.79
N PRO A 95 15.10 -1.15 -2.14
CA PRO A 95 16.21 -1.88 -1.53
C PRO A 95 17.52 -1.16 -1.73
N LYS A 96 18.46 -1.36 -0.79
CA LYS A 96 19.77 -0.69 -0.84
C LYS A 96 20.54 -1.03 -2.12
N SER A 97 20.34 -2.23 -2.67
CA SER A 97 20.94 -2.69 -3.93
C SER A 97 20.55 -1.85 -5.16
N MET A 98 19.41 -1.16 -5.12
CA MET A 98 18.95 -0.29 -6.21
C MET A 98 19.30 1.19 -6.02
N LYS A 99 19.93 1.53 -4.89
CA LYS A 99 20.14 2.93 -4.48
C LYS A 99 21.44 3.52 -5.04
N GLU A 100 22.04 2.87 -6.03
CA GLU A 100 23.28 3.24 -6.72
C GLU A 100 23.04 4.04 -7.99
#